data_AF-A0A3Q4GMF0-F1
#
_entry.id   AF-A0A3Q4GMF0-F1
#
_cell.length_a   1.000
_cell.length_b   1.000
_cell.length_c   1.000
_cell.angle_alpha   90.00
_cell.angle_beta   90.00
_cell.angle_gamma   90.00
#
_symmetry.space_group_name_H-M   'P 1'
#
loop_
_entity.id
_entity.type
_entity.pdbx_description
1 polymer ?
#
loop_
_entity_poly.entity_id
_entity_poly.type
_entity_poly.pdbx_seq_one_letter_code
_entity_poly.pdbx_strand_id
1 'polypeptide(L)'
;MFFSRVPSVSEDVARDALLKFVESKWNYSSKPARNLTFKDLQPITVYRYRLETYTETRASAWQFEPYNGQTVDGPQYGMSPAPWDIPVSLPQRYADKVEKIRVPHASFVKVQLCASRSFFSFLSCCFITKRCTFCHGRGRIRNKHCTSCHGRGRKR
;
A
#
# COMPACT_ATOMS: atom_id res chain seq x y z
N MET A 1 -47.85 8.10 14.01
CA MET A 1 -47.51 7.07 13.00
C MET A 1 -47.97 7.60 11.65
N PHE A 2 -47.04 8.02 10.79
CA PHE A 2 -47.38 8.42 9.42
C PHE A 2 -47.56 7.16 8.59
N PHE A 3 -48.79 6.76 8.30
CA PHE A 3 -49.07 5.83 7.22
C PHE A 3 -48.80 6.57 5.90
N SER A 4 -47.58 6.49 5.40
CA SER A 4 -47.28 6.89 4.02
C SER A 4 -48.16 6.03 3.10
N ARG A 5 -49.07 6.65 2.35
CA ARG A 5 -49.86 5.97 1.31
C ARG A 5 -48.89 5.21 0.40
N VAL A 6 -49.08 3.89 0.28
CA VAL A 6 -48.31 3.08 -0.65
C VAL A 6 -48.63 3.57 -2.07
N PRO A 7 -47.63 3.96 -2.88
CA PRO A 7 -47.89 4.44 -4.23
C PRO A 7 -48.55 3.32 -5.05
N SER A 8 -49.68 3.65 -5.67
CA SER A 8 -50.35 2.76 -6.61
C SER A 8 -49.62 2.80 -7.96
N VAL A 9 -49.34 1.63 -8.52
CA VAL A 9 -48.73 1.48 -9.85
C VAL A 9 -49.85 1.22 -10.87
N SER A 10 -49.85 1.92 -12.00
CA SER A 10 -50.81 1.66 -13.08
C SER A 10 -50.45 0.39 -13.85
N GLU A 11 -51.43 -0.19 -14.54
CA GLU A 11 -51.22 -1.41 -15.33
C GLU A 11 -50.11 -1.25 -16.37
N ASP A 12 -50.05 -0.11 -17.06
CA ASP A 12 -49.04 0.17 -18.08
C ASP A 12 -47.62 0.17 -17.49
N VAL A 13 -47.45 0.77 -16.31
CA VAL A 13 -46.15 0.82 -15.62
C VAL A 13 -45.75 -0.57 -15.12
N ALA A 14 -46.70 -1.35 -14.59
CA ALA A 14 -46.46 -2.73 -14.17
C ALA A 14 -46.07 -3.61 -15.36
N ARG A 15 -46.73 -3.42 -16.52
CA ARG A 15 -46.44 -4.15 -17.76
C ARG A 15 -45.07 -3.81 -18.32
N ASP A 16 -44.72 -2.53 -18.40
CA ASP A 16 -43.41 -2.08 -18.87
C ASP A 16 -42.28 -2.60 -17.97
N ALA A 17 -42.47 -2.56 -16.64
CA ALA A 17 -41.51 -3.14 -15.69
C ALA A 17 -41.34 -4.66 -15.89
N LEU A 18 -42.45 -5.39 -16.11
CA LEU A 18 -42.40 -6.83 -16.38
C LEU A 18 -41.70 -7.14 -17.71
N LEU A 19 -41.93 -6.34 -18.75
CA LEU A 19 -41.26 -6.50 -20.04
C LEU A 19 -39.75 -6.30 -19.91
N LYS A 20 -39.30 -5.25 -19.22
CA LYS A 20 -37.87 -5.02 -18.94
C LYS A 20 -37.24 -6.19 -18.16
N PHE A 21 -37.97 -6.75 -17.19
CA PHE A 21 -37.51 -7.93 -16.47
C PHE A 21 -37.34 -9.15 -17.39
N VAL A 22 -38.34 -9.42 -18.24
CA VAL A 22 -38.30 -10.54 -19.19
C VAL A 22 -37.17 -10.38 -20.21
N GLU A 23 -36.96 -9.17 -20.74
CA GLU A 23 -35.87 -8.87 -21.69
C GLU A 23 -34.47 -9.06 -21.07
N SER A 24 -34.34 -8.90 -19.76
CA SER A 24 -33.08 -9.19 -19.04
C SER A 24 -32.73 -10.70 -18.99
N LYS A 25 -33.65 -11.58 -19.36
CA LYS A 25 -33.51 -13.04 -19.30
C LYS A 25 -33.52 -13.62 -20.71
N TRP A 26 -32.37 -14.09 -21.17
CA TRP A 26 -32.16 -14.59 -22.55
C TRP A 26 -33.10 -15.74 -22.97
N ASN A 27 -33.62 -16.50 -22.02
CA ASN A 27 -34.46 -17.67 -22.25
C ASN A 27 -35.96 -17.41 -22.07
N TYR A 28 -36.37 -16.18 -21.78
CA TYR A 28 -37.79 -15.85 -21.57
C TYR A 28 -38.40 -15.27 -22.85
N SER A 29 -39.62 -15.71 -23.17
CA SER A 29 -40.41 -15.10 -24.24
C SER A 29 -41.11 -13.84 -23.73
N SER A 30 -41.13 -12.76 -24.51
CA SER A 30 -41.86 -11.53 -24.20
C SER A 30 -43.37 -11.63 -24.48
N LYS A 31 -43.82 -12.63 -25.26
CA LYS A 31 -45.24 -12.78 -25.64
C LYS A 31 -46.19 -12.86 -24.44
N PRO A 32 -45.93 -13.66 -23.38
CA PRO A 32 -46.80 -13.72 -22.20
C PRO A 32 -46.88 -12.38 -21.46
N ALA A 33 -45.75 -11.68 -21.29
CA ALA A 33 -45.72 -10.38 -20.62
C ALA A 33 -46.49 -9.29 -21.38
N ARG A 34 -46.49 -9.33 -22.71
CA ARG A 34 -47.27 -8.39 -23.55
C ARG A 34 -48.77 -8.66 -23.49
N ASN A 35 -49.17 -9.93 -23.47
CA ASN A 35 -50.56 -10.32 -23.71
C ASN A 35 -51.34 -10.69 -22.44
N LEU A 36 -50.69 -10.81 -21.28
CA LEU A 36 -51.39 -11.12 -20.03
C LEU A 36 -52.37 -10.01 -19.64
N THR A 37 -53.46 -10.39 -18.99
CA THR A 37 -54.44 -9.46 -18.42
C THR A 37 -54.23 -9.40 -16.92
N PHE A 38 -54.04 -8.20 -16.35
CA PHE A 38 -53.94 -8.05 -14.91
C PHE A 38 -55.35 -8.21 -14.32
N LYS A 39 -55.55 -9.24 -13.49
CA LYS A 39 -56.82 -9.45 -12.78
C LYS A 39 -56.92 -8.60 -11.53
N ASP A 40 -55.80 -8.47 -10.82
CA ASP A 40 -55.69 -7.71 -9.58
C ASP A 40 -54.25 -7.20 -9.42
N LEU A 41 -54.11 -5.97 -8.93
CA LEU A 41 -52.84 -5.26 -8.75
C LEU A 41 -52.81 -4.69 -7.33
N GLN A 42 -52.26 -5.49 -6.41
CA GLN A 42 -52.21 -5.14 -4.99
C GLN A 42 -50.85 -4.54 -4.61
N PRO A 43 -50.80 -3.28 -4.12
CA PRO A 43 -49.57 -2.68 -3.64
C PRO A 43 -49.21 -3.25 -2.26
N ILE A 44 -48.04 -3.90 -2.16
CA ILE A 44 -47.52 -4.47 -0.91
C ILE A 44 -46.31 -3.65 -0.46
N THR A 45 -46.25 -3.33 0.83
CA THR A 45 -45.06 -2.69 1.41
C THR A 45 -44.03 -3.75 1.75
N VAL A 46 -42.85 -3.67 1.12
CA VAL A 46 -41.71 -4.55 1.41
C VAL A 46 -40.60 -3.75 2.07
N TYR A 47 -40.14 -4.20 3.24
CA TYR A 47 -38.97 -3.65 3.90
C TYR A 47 -37.72 -4.38 3.41
N ARG A 48 -36.86 -3.68 2.68
CA ARG A 48 -35.54 -4.20 2.30
C ARG A 48 -34.48 -3.60 3.22
N TYR A 49 -33.97 -4.40 4.14
CA TYR A 49 -32.79 -4.01 4.92
C TYR A 49 -31.52 -4.35 4.13
N ARG A 50 -30.54 -3.46 4.16
CA ARG A 50 -29.19 -3.71 3.67
C ARG A 50 -28.25 -3.43 4.84
N LEU A 51 -27.60 -4.48 5.34
CA LEU A 51 -26.55 -4.32 6.34
C LEU A 51 -25.24 -4.09 5.60
N GLU A 52 -24.63 -2.93 5.78
CA GLU A 52 -23.31 -2.62 5.28
C GLU A 52 -22.37 -2.50 6.47
N THR A 53 -21.37 -3.37 6.53
CA THR A 53 -20.31 -3.31 7.53
C THR A 53 -19.06 -2.75 6.89
N TYR A 54 -18.29 -1.97 7.65
CA TYR A 54 -16.97 -1.52 7.25
C TYR A 54 -15.98 -1.95 8.32
N THR A 55 -14.76 -2.27 7.88
CA THR A 55 -13.66 -2.66 8.77
C THR A 55 -12.47 -1.77 8.47
N GLU A 56 -11.81 -1.29 9.53
CA GLU A 56 -10.56 -0.54 9.41
C GLU A 56 -9.42 -1.41 9.91
N THR A 57 -8.36 -1.52 9.11
CA THR A 57 -7.12 -2.19 9.52
C THR A 57 -5.99 -1.18 9.47
N ARG A 58 -5.24 -1.05 10.57
CA ARG A 58 -4.04 -0.20 10.64
C ARG A 58 -2.82 -1.08 10.86
N ALA A 59 -1.80 -0.88 10.03
CA ALA A 59 -0.54 -1.60 10.11
C ALA A 59 0.63 -0.64 9.89
N SER A 60 1.72 -0.86 10.63
CA SER A 60 2.97 -0.12 10.49
C SER A 60 3.99 -0.94 9.70
N ALA A 61 4.66 -0.30 8.75
CA ALA A 61 5.77 -0.90 8.00
C ALA A 61 6.91 0.10 7.82
N TRP A 62 8.15 -0.39 7.77
CA TRP A 62 9.32 0.44 7.49
C TRP A 62 9.38 0.80 6.00
N GLN A 63 9.62 2.07 5.72
CA GLN A 63 9.90 2.59 4.40
C GLN A 63 11.29 3.24 4.38
N PHE A 64 12.07 2.99 3.34
CA PHE A 64 13.42 3.51 3.19
C PHE A 64 13.49 4.48 2.02
N GLU A 65 14.10 5.64 2.24
CA GLU A 65 14.37 6.65 1.20
C GLU A 65 15.79 7.22 1.39
N PRO A 66 16.46 7.64 0.30
CA PRO A 66 17.78 8.28 0.40
C PRO A 66 17.74 9.55 1.26
N TYR A 67 18.79 9.76 2.04
CA TYR A 67 18.96 10.98 2.82
C TYR A 67 19.75 12.03 2.03
N ASN A 68 19.07 13.13 1.68
CA ASN A 68 19.61 14.26 0.91
C ASN A 68 19.74 15.54 1.77
N GLY A 69 19.72 15.42 3.10
CA GLY A 69 19.74 16.56 4.01
C GLY A 69 18.37 17.08 4.46
N GLN A 70 17.28 16.33 4.19
CA GLN A 70 15.94 16.68 4.67
C GLN A 70 15.84 16.68 6.21
N THR A 71 14.85 17.37 6.75
CA THR A 71 14.50 17.28 8.17
C THR A 71 13.94 15.89 8.50
N VAL A 72 14.39 15.30 9.61
CA VAL A 72 13.99 13.96 10.03
C VAL A 72 13.24 14.05 11.35
N ASP A 73 11.95 13.72 11.30
CA ASP A 73 11.09 13.66 12.48
C ASP A 73 11.31 12.34 13.24
N GLY A 74 12.29 12.35 14.13
CA GLY A 74 12.67 11.19 14.92
C GLY A 74 12.29 11.28 16.40
N PRO A 75 12.71 10.29 17.20
CA PRO A 75 12.33 10.15 18.61
C PRO A 75 12.75 11.33 19.50
N GLN A 76 13.66 12.19 19.01
CA GLN A 76 14.05 13.43 19.70
C GLN A 76 12.92 14.47 19.79
N TYR A 77 11.89 14.36 18.95
CA TYR A 77 10.74 15.27 18.93
C TYR A 77 9.52 14.73 19.68
N GLY A 78 9.58 13.50 20.18
CA GLY A 78 8.48 12.87 20.92
C GLY A 78 8.50 11.34 20.86
N MET A 79 7.57 10.72 21.59
CA MET A 79 7.35 9.28 21.49
C MET A 79 6.47 8.96 20.27
N SER A 80 6.81 7.90 19.54
CA SER A 80 5.97 7.42 18.44
C SER A 80 4.60 6.97 18.96
N PRO A 81 3.49 7.48 18.40
CA PRO A 81 2.14 7.07 18.80
C PRO A 81 1.84 5.61 18.39
N ALA A 82 0.84 5.01 19.01
CA ALA A 82 0.31 3.72 18.56
C ALA A 82 -0.47 3.88 17.24
N PRO A 83 -0.69 2.82 16.44
CA PRO A 83 -1.35 2.92 15.13
C PRO A 83 -2.74 3.60 15.16
N TRP A 84 -3.49 3.42 16.25
CA TRP A 84 -4.82 4.02 16.43
C TRP A 84 -4.79 5.48 16.84
N ASP A 85 -3.70 5.95 17.44
CA ASP A 85 -3.53 7.35 17.88
C ASP A 85 -3.04 8.25 16.73
N ILE A 86 -2.66 7.67 15.59
CA ILE A 86 -2.30 8.43 14.39
C ILE A 86 -3.58 9.03 13.80
N PRO A 87 -3.65 10.37 13.60
CA PRO A 87 -4.82 11.00 13.02
C PRO A 87 -4.96 10.58 11.55
N VAL A 88 -6.15 10.08 11.19
CA VAL A 88 -6.51 9.68 9.82
C VAL A 88 -7.79 10.40 9.43
N SER A 89 -7.86 10.86 8.18
CA SER A 89 -9.11 11.43 7.65
C SER A 89 -10.15 10.33 7.46
N LEU A 90 -11.32 10.51 8.08
CA LEU A 90 -12.42 9.55 7.94
C LEU A 90 -12.82 9.43 6.46
N PRO A 91 -12.82 8.21 5.88
CA PRO A 91 -13.24 8.00 4.51
C PRO A 91 -14.74 8.27 4.35
N GLN A 92 -15.17 8.46 3.10
CA GLN A 92 -16.59 8.44 2.76
C GLN A 92 -17.20 7.11 3.21
N ARG A 93 -18.39 7.15 3.83
CA ARG A 93 -19.07 5.94 4.29
C ARG A 93 -19.29 5.00 3.11
N TYR A 94 -19.00 3.71 3.33
CA TYR A 94 -19.16 2.62 2.35
C TYR A 94 -18.28 2.75 1.09
N ALA A 95 -17.16 3.45 1.20
CA ALA A 95 -16.13 3.49 0.16
C ALA A 95 -14.81 2.93 0.70
N ASP A 96 -14.20 2.03 -0.07
CA ASP A 96 -12.90 1.48 0.26
C ASP A 96 -11.81 2.55 0.05
N LYS A 97 -10.93 2.69 1.04
CA LYS A 97 -9.80 3.63 1.00
C LYS A 97 -8.56 2.99 1.60
N VAL A 98 -7.42 3.18 0.93
CA VAL A 98 -6.10 2.83 1.46
C VAL A 98 -5.27 4.11 1.53
N GLU A 99 -4.74 4.40 2.72
CA GLU A 99 -3.90 5.58 2.96
C GLU A 99 -2.58 5.15 3.60
N LYS A 100 -1.48 5.78 3.17
CA LYS A 100 -0.14 5.57 3.74
C LYS A 100 0.29 6.85 4.43
N ILE A 101 0.45 6.79 5.74
CA ILE A 101 0.78 7.93 6.58
C ILE A 101 2.13 7.67 7.23
N ARG A 102 3.01 8.66 7.22
CA ARG A 102 4.27 8.58 7.97
C ARG A 102 3.96 8.64 9.46
N VAL A 103 4.50 7.69 10.22
CA VAL A 103 4.32 7.65 11.67
C VAL A 103 5.13 8.80 12.30
N PRO A 104 4.48 9.70 13.07
CA PRO A 104 5.17 10.80 13.74
C PRO A 104 6.27 10.30 14.67
N HIS A 105 7.38 11.03 14.72
CA HIS A 105 8.54 10.78 15.59
C HIS A 105 9.22 9.40 15.43
N ALA A 106 8.91 8.66 14.37
CA ALA A 106 9.46 7.33 14.12
C ALA A 106 10.57 7.32 13.06
N SER A 107 10.90 8.48 12.46
CA SER A 107 11.88 8.56 11.38
C SER A 107 13.31 8.61 11.91
N PHE A 108 14.24 7.90 11.28
CA PHE A 108 15.65 8.02 11.62
C PHE A 108 16.53 7.78 10.39
N VAL A 109 17.71 8.39 10.39
CA VAL A 109 18.71 8.16 9.34
C VAL A 109 19.54 6.95 9.71
N LYS A 110 19.38 5.86 8.96
CA LYS A 110 20.27 4.72 9.07
C LYS A 110 21.51 4.97 8.24
N VAL A 111 22.63 5.28 8.89
CA VAL A 111 23.94 5.28 8.22
C VAL A 111 24.31 3.82 7.95
N GLN A 112 24.18 3.40 6.70
CA GLN A 112 24.63 2.08 6.27
C GLN A 112 26.16 2.09 6.24
N LEU A 113 26.77 1.84 7.40
CA LEU A 113 28.15 1.38 7.46
C LEU A 113 28.21 0.12 6.61
N CYS A 114 28.83 0.20 5.42
CA CYS A 114 29.09 -0.97 4.59
C CYS A 114 29.66 -2.06 5.49
N ALA A 115 28.95 -3.18 5.56
CA ALA A 115 29.36 -4.34 6.34
C ALA A 115 30.60 -4.97 5.69
N SER A 116 31.75 -4.37 5.95
CA SER A 116 33.02 -5.07 5.98
C SER A 116 33.61 -4.85 7.37
N ARG A 117 33.12 -5.68 8.30
CA ARG A 117 33.83 -6.20 9.47
C ARG A 117 34.24 -5.15 10.53
N SER A 118 33.64 -5.37 11.71
CA SER A 118 34.04 -4.92 13.05
C SER A 118 33.78 -3.46 13.43
N PHE A 119 33.13 -3.36 14.59
CA PHE A 119 33.00 -2.19 15.45
C PHE A 119 34.33 -1.41 15.57
N PHE A 120 34.20 -0.08 15.57
CA PHE A 120 35.22 0.93 15.88
C PHE A 120 36.46 0.99 14.97
N SER A 121 36.34 1.76 13.89
CA SER A 121 37.35 2.78 13.53
C SER A 121 36.73 3.78 12.56
N PHE A 122 36.55 5.00 13.04
CA PHE A 122 36.20 6.16 12.23
C PHE A 122 37.24 6.34 11.09
N LEU A 123 36.76 6.69 9.89
CA LEU A 123 37.51 7.27 8.76
C LEU A 123 38.39 6.41 7.82
N SER A 124 38.34 5.08 7.78
CA SER A 124 39.16 4.35 6.78
C SER A 124 38.45 3.22 6.04
N CYS A 125 37.40 3.54 5.29
CA CYS A 125 36.77 2.56 4.39
C CYS A 125 36.48 3.18 3.01
N CYS A 126 37.52 3.28 2.17
CA CYS A 126 37.40 3.25 0.68
C CYS A 126 38.78 3.27 -0.02
N PHE A 127 39.76 2.49 0.45
CA PHE A 127 40.99 2.24 -0.32
C PHE A 127 41.18 0.73 -0.52
N ILE A 128 40.46 0.16 -1.48
CA ILE A 128 40.67 -1.24 -1.91
C ILE A 128 42.02 -1.31 -2.63
N THR A 129 43.10 -1.47 -1.88
CA THR A 129 44.42 -1.69 -2.47
C THR A 129 44.48 -3.09 -3.06
N LYS A 130 44.76 -3.21 -4.36
CA LYS A 130 44.90 -4.52 -5.04
C LYS A 130 46.28 -5.11 -4.75
N ARG A 131 46.34 -6.44 -4.60
CA ARG A 131 47.59 -7.18 -4.40
C ARG A 131 48.50 -6.92 -5.61
N CYS A 132 49.74 -6.50 -5.37
CA CYS A 132 50.68 -6.30 -6.46
C CYS A 132 50.95 -7.65 -7.12
N THR A 133 50.59 -7.77 -8.39
CA THR A 133 50.75 -8.99 -9.19
C THR A 133 52.22 -9.33 -9.38
N PHE A 134 53.09 -8.31 -9.47
CA PHE A 134 54.51 -8.49 -9.77
C PHE A 134 55.32 -9.14 -8.64
N CYS A 135 55.04 -8.79 -7.39
CA CYS A 135 55.68 -9.42 -6.21
C CYS A 135 54.73 -10.36 -5.47
N HIS A 136 53.54 -10.61 -6.02
CA HIS A 136 52.44 -11.35 -5.37
C HIS A 136 52.24 -10.97 -3.91
N GLY A 137 52.19 -9.68 -3.56
CA GLY A 137 51.98 -9.26 -2.18
C GLY A 137 53.21 -9.25 -1.26
N ARG A 138 54.36 -9.78 -1.67
CA ARG A 138 55.55 -9.89 -0.80
C ARG A 138 56.34 -8.59 -0.65
N GLY A 139 56.10 -7.61 -1.51
CA GLY A 139 56.82 -6.32 -1.51
C GLY A 139 58.29 -6.41 -1.96
N ARG A 140 58.84 -7.61 -2.15
CA ARG A 140 60.24 -7.84 -2.57
C ARG A 140 60.32 -8.92 -3.65
N ILE A 141 61.31 -8.79 -4.54
CA ILE A 141 61.63 -9.77 -5.58
C ILE A 141 63.15 -9.92 -5.59
N ARG A 142 63.66 -11.16 -5.49
CA ARG A 142 65.11 -11.48 -5.44
C ARG A 142 65.88 -10.59 -4.43
N ASN A 143 65.35 -10.50 -3.21
CA ASN A 143 65.87 -9.69 -2.09
C ASN A 143 66.00 -8.18 -2.32
N LYS A 144 65.49 -7.64 -3.43
CA LYS A 144 65.37 -6.18 -3.66
C LYS A 144 63.92 -5.73 -3.51
N HIS A 145 63.73 -4.45 -3.16
CA HIS A 145 62.40 -3.87 -3.06
C HIS A 145 61.68 -3.96 -4.41
N CYS A 146 60.41 -4.36 -4.41
CA CYS A 146 59.63 -4.41 -5.64
C CYS A 146 59.40 -2.98 -6.12
N THR A 147 59.97 -2.62 -7.26
CA THR A 147 59.83 -1.29 -7.88
C THR A 147 58.37 -0.98 -8.21
N SER A 148 57.62 -2.00 -8.64
CA SER A 148 56.21 -1.88 -9.02
C SER A 148 55.32 -1.35 -7.87
N CYS A 149 55.52 -1.82 -6.64
CA CYS A 149 54.75 -1.37 -5.46
C CYS A 149 55.58 -0.58 -4.44
N HIS A 150 56.83 -0.23 -4.79
CA HIS A 150 57.83 0.40 -3.92
C HIS A 150 57.94 -0.29 -2.54
N GLY A 151 58.06 -1.61 -2.53
CA GLY A 151 58.21 -2.36 -1.27
C GLY A 151 56.90 -2.69 -0.54
N ARG A 152 55.76 -2.10 -0.93
CA ARG A 152 54.50 -2.20 -0.16
C ARG A 152 53.70 -3.48 -0.36
N GLY A 153 54.00 -4.26 -1.41
CA GLY A 153 53.26 -5.48 -1.76
C GLY A 153 51.86 -5.25 -2.33
N ARG A 154 51.32 -4.03 -2.25
CA ARG A 154 50.00 -3.66 -2.77
C ARG A 154 50.09 -2.34 -3.52
N LYS A 155 49.20 -2.14 -4.49
CA LYS A 155 49.03 -0.88 -5.22
C LYS A 155 47.62 -0.33 -4.97
N ARG A 156 47.47 0.98 -5.04
CA ARG A 156 46.15 1.57 -5.27
C ARG A 156 45.72 1.26 -6.69
#